data_AF-A0A535M9A5-F1
#
_entry.id   AF-A0A535M9A5-F1
#
_cell.length_a   1.000
_cell.length_b   1.000
_cell.length_c   1.000
_cell.angle_alpha   90.00
_cell.angle_beta   90.00
_cell.angle_gamma   90.00
#
_symmetry.space_group_name_H-M   'P 1'
#
loop_
_entity.id
_entity.type
_entity.pdbx_description
1 polymer ?
#
loop_
_entity_poly.entity_id
_entity_poly.type
_entity_poly.pdbx_seq_one_letter_code
_entity_poly.pdbx_strand_id
1 'polypeptide(L)'
;FGLGAGWQLRDYEQTGLTFDPGPVRVARMEEALQLIVRLLTEKAVTWVGTYYRVQQAEGYACAQRPHPPVLIGGGGRKLLSFAAKHADIVSILPRSRPDGQGFDVLDAGATAFDEKLGWIRAVAGARFAELELNVLLQAVAQTEDRLTVAEMLAGQFKAPVAELLASPLILVGTADQMAADLEARRARFGISYVTVFDRDMEAMAPVIERLKGR
;
A
#
# COMPACT_ATOMS: atom_id res chain seq x y z
N PHE A 1 -7.58 -7.67 -8.05
CA PHE A 1 -6.17 -7.79 -8.45
C PHE A 1 -5.40 -6.58 -7.93
N GLY A 2 -4.07 -6.68 -7.79
CA GLY A 2 -3.22 -5.60 -7.26
C GLY A 2 -2.22 -5.07 -8.27
N LEU A 3 -1.98 -3.77 -8.26
CA LEU A 3 -1.03 -3.09 -9.13
C LEU A 3 -0.13 -2.13 -8.33
N GLY A 4 1.14 -2.09 -8.72
CA GLY A 4 2.11 -1.10 -8.26
C GLY A 4 2.93 -0.59 -9.44
N ALA A 5 3.60 0.53 -9.27
CA ALA A 5 4.41 1.14 -10.34
C ALA A 5 5.79 0.48 -10.53
N GLY A 6 6.12 -0.55 -9.75
CA GLY A 6 7.46 -1.14 -9.70
C GLY A 6 8.48 -0.21 -9.02
N TRP A 7 9.20 -0.74 -8.04
CA TRP A 7 10.09 0.06 -7.20
C TRP A 7 11.48 -0.55 -7.02
N GLN A 8 11.62 -1.86 -7.16
CA GLN A 8 12.86 -2.58 -6.85
C GLN A 8 13.74 -2.67 -8.09
N LEU A 9 14.91 -2.01 -8.07
CA LEU A 9 15.84 -1.99 -9.21
C LEU A 9 16.23 -3.39 -9.67
N ARG A 10 16.44 -4.30 -8.71
CA ARG A 10 16.80 -5.69 -8.96
C ARG A 10 15.84 -6.42 -9.91
N ASP A 11 14.54 -6.18 -9.80
CA ASP A 11 13.55 -6.84 -10.66
C ASP A 11 13.72 -6.40 -12.12
N TYR A 12 14.11 -5.14 -12.34
CA TYR A 12 14.36 -4.59 -13.67
C TYR A 12 15.64 -5.16 -14.26
N GLU A 13 16.70 -5.28 -13.46
CA GLU A 13 17.95 -5.92 -13.87
C GLU A 13 17.73 -7.40 -14.26
N GLN A 14 16.90 -8.12 -13.50
CA GLN A 14 16.59 -9.53 -13.75
C GLN A 14 15.69 -9.76 -14.97
N THR A 15 14.81 -8.80 -15.28
CA THR A 15 13.88 -8.91 -16.42
C THR A 15 14.41 -8.26 -17.69
N GLY A 16 15.53 -7.53 -17.61
CA GLY A 16 16.09 -6.76 -18.73
C GLY A 16 15.28 -5.51 -19.08
N LEU A 17 14.37 -5.08 -18.20
CA LEU A 17 13.56 -3.88 -18.39
C LEU A 17 14.32 -2.63 -17.94
N THR A 18 14.05 -1.49 -18.58
CA THR A 18 14.62 -0.20 -18.17
C THR A 18 13.98 0.30 -16.87
N PHE A 19 14.80 0.61 -15.87
CA PHE A 19 14.35 1.25 -14.63
C PHE A 19 14.13 2.76 -14.84
N ASP A 20 13.01 3.10 -15.48
CA ASP A 20 12.61 4.48 -15.75
C ASP A 20 12.41 5.30 -14.45
N PRO A 21 12.50 6.64 -14.45
CA PRO A 21 12.21 7.45 -13.27
C PRO A 21 10.81 7.22 -12.70
N GLY A 22 10.65 7.31 -11.37
CA GLY A 22 9.40 7.04 -10.66
C GLY A 22 8.13 7.65 -11.29
N PRO A 23 8.11 8.95 -11.66
CA PRO A 23 6.94 9.57 -12.29
C PRO A 23 6.51 8.94 -13.62
N VAL A 24 7.47 8.44 -14.40
CA VAL A 24 7.24 7.73 -15.68
C VAL A 24 6.64 6.36 -15.39
N ARG A 25 7.20 5.62 -14.43
CA ARG A 25 6.67 4.31 -14.04
C ARG A 25 5.24 4.40 -13.50
N VAL A 26 4.95 5.43 -12.70
CA VAL A 26 3.59 5.72 -12.23
C VAL A 26 2.65 6.02 -13.39
N ALA A 27 3.02 6.92 -14.32
CA ALA A 27 2.19 7.23 -15.48
C ALA A 27 1.93 6.00 -16.37
N ARG A 28 2.93 5.13 -16.55
CA ARG A 28 2.77 3.86 -17.26
C ARG A 28 1.77 2.93 -16.56
N MET A 29 1.84 2.80 -15.24
CA MET A 29 0.88 2.01 -14.47
C MET A 29 -0.55 2.58 -14.54
N GLU A 30 -0.70 3.91 -14.49
CA GLU A 30 -2.00 4.58 -14.63
C GLU A 30 -2.67 4.23 -15.97
N GLU A 31 -1.91 4.30 -17.08
CA GLU A 31 -2.38 3.93 -18.40
C GLU A 31 -2.70 2.42 -18.51
N ALA A 32 -1.85 1.58 -17.93
CA ALA A 32 -2.06 0.14 -17.89
C ALA A 32 -3.36 -0.23 -17.17
N LEU A 33 -3.65 0.38 -16.01
CA LEU A 33 -4.88 0.10 -15.27
C LEU A 33 -6.12 0.43 -16.11
N GLN A 34 -6.14 1.60 -16.75
CA GLN A 34 -7.27 2.02 -17.59
C GLN A 34 -7.50 1.01 -18.72
N LEU A 35 -6.41 0.57 -19.38
CA LEU A 35 -6.50 -0.44 -20.43
C LEU A 35 -6.97 -1.80 -19.90
N ILE A 36 -6.44 -2.27 -18.76
CA ILE A 36 -6.84 -3.54 -18.13
C ILE A 36 -8.33 -3.52 -17.80
N VAL A 37 -8.83 -2.46 -17.17
CA VAL A 37 -10.26 -2.34 -16.82
C VAL A 37 -11.14 -2.40 -18.06
N ARG A 38 -10.77 -1.71 -19.14
CA ARG A 38 -11.49 -1.80 -20.43
C ARG A 38 -11.47 -3.21 -21.00
N LEU A 39 -10.32 -3.88 -21.00
CA LEU A 39 -10.20 -5.26 -21.49
C LEU A 39 -11.04 -6.26 -20.67
N LEU A 40 -11.31 -5.97 -19.40
CA LEU A 40 -12.15 -6.82 -18.54
C LEU A 40 -13.66 -6.54 -18.67
N THR A 41 -14.03 -5.38 -19.22
CA THR A 41 -15.43 -4.88 -19.21
C THR A 41 -16.04 -4.73 -20.60
N GLU A 42 -15.21 -4.52 -21.63
CA GLU A 42 -15.63 -4.32 -23.01
C GLU A 42 -15.38 -5.58 -23.85
N LYS A 43 -16.12 -5.75 -24.96
CA LYS A 43 -15.93 -6.88 -25.88
C LYS A 43 -14.67 -6.74 -26.75
N ALA A 44 -14.35 -5.51 -27.14
CA ALA A 44 -13.20 -5.20 -27.97
C ALA A 44 -12.68 -3.80 -27.62
N VAL A 45 -11.36 -3.67 -27.44
CA VAL A 45 -10.71 -2.44 -27.04
C VAL A 45 -9.74 -1.98 -28.12
N THR A 46 -9.87 -0.71 -28.50
CA THR A 46 -8.83 0.02 -29.22
C THR A 46 -8.32 1.14 -28.32
N TRP A 47 -7.00 1.23 -28.19
CA TRP A 47 -6.32 2.16 -27.31
C TRP A 47 -5.08 2.70 -28.02
N VAL A 48 -4.90 4.02 -27.96
CA VAL A 48 -3.71 4.70 -28.44
C VAL A 48 -3.29 5.66 -27.35
N GLY A 49 -2.42 5.20 -26.46
CA GLY A 49 -1.88 6.00 -25.38
C GLY A 49 -0.39 6.26 -25.54
N THR A 50 0.23 6.76 -24.47
CA THR A 50 1.65 7.11 -24.46
C THR A 50 2.51 5.86 -24.35
N TYR A 51 2.05 4.87 -23.58
CA TYR A 51 2.82 3.66 -23.28
C TYR A 51 2.30 2.42 -23.99
N TYR A 52 0.99 2.36 -24.26
CA TYR A 52 0.35 1.20 -24.85
C TYR A 52 -0.41 1.59 -26.11
N ARG A 53 -0.37 0.69 -27.09
CA ARG A 53 -1.21 0.76 -28.28
C ARG A 53 -1.75 -0.62 -28.56
N VAL A 54 -3.07 -0.75 -28.57
CA VAL A 54 -3.76 -1.98 -28.98
C VAL A 54 -4.85 -1.65 -29.98
N GLN A 55 -5.08 -2.56 -30.92
CA GLN A 55 -6.09 -2.38 -31.97
C GLN A 55 -7.00 -3.60 -31.99
N GLN A 56 -8.30 -3.37 -31.80
CA GLN A 56 -9.31 -4.43 -31.77
C GLN A 56 -8.92 -5.61 -30.86
N ALA A 57 -8.30 -5.32 -29.72
CA ALA A 57 -7.94 -6.35 -28.75
C ALA A 57 -9.22 -6.92 -28.14
N GLU A 58 -9.39 -8.24 -28.21
CA GLU A 58 -10.53 -8.92 -27.62
C GLU A 58 -10.51 -8.76 -26.09
N GLY A 59 -11.64 -8.32 -25.54
CA GLY A 59 -11.81 -8.21 -24.10
C GLY A 59 -12.36 -9.51 -23.51
N TYR A 60 -11.85 -9.88 -22.35
CA TYR A 60 -12.22 -11.10 -21.65
C TYR A 60 -12.99 -10.73 -20.39
N ALA A 61 -14.32 -10.86 -20.48
CA ALA A 61 -15.20 -10.69 -19.35
C ALA A 61 -14.77 -11.60 -18.19
N CYS A 62 -14.39 -11.01 -17.06
CA CYS A 62 -14.14 -11.74 -15.84
C CYS A 62 -15.46 -12.21 -15.18
N ALA A 63 -15.35 -13.24 -14.32
CA ALA A 63 -16.49 -13.77 -13.58
C ALA A 63 -17.11 -12.73 -12.61
N GLN A 64 -16.26 -11.92 -11.95
CA GLN A 64 -16.72 -10.79 -11.13
C GLN A 64 -17.13 -9.61 -12.01
N ARG A 65 -18.14 -8.86 -11.60
CA ARG A 65 -18.64 -7.66 -12.31
C ARG A 65 -18.52 -6.42 -11.43
N PRO A 66 -18.18 -5.25 -12.00
CA PRO A 66 -17.77 -5.07 -13.41
C PRO A 66 -16.37 -5.66 -13.69
N HIS A 67 -15.48 -5.62 -12.71
CA HIS A 67 -14.16 -6.26 -12.70
C HIS A 67 -13.83 -6.71 -11.26
N PRO A 68 -12.79 -7.55 -11.03
CA PRO A 68 -12.34 -7.81 -9.68
C PRO A 68 -11.86 -6.51 -9.00
N PRO A 69 -11.96 -6.38 -7.66
CA PRO A 69 -11.52 -5.17 -6.96
C PRO A 69 -10.07 -4.81 -7.27
N VAL A 70 -9.80 -3.54 -7.50
CA VAL A 70 -8.48 -2.99 -7.84
C VAL A 70 -7.79 -2.51 -6.57
N LEU A 71 -6.67 -3.15 -6.22
CA LEU A 71 -5.75 -2.67 -5.20
C LEU A 71 -4.61 -1.88 -5.86
N ILE A 72 -4.34 -0.66 -5.38
CA ILE A 72 -3.15 0.09 -5.76
C ILE A 72 -2.31 0.38 -4.52
N GLY A 73 -1.02 0.02 -4.58
CA GLY A 73 -0.08 0.19 -3.49
C GLY A 73 1.05 1.19 -3.78
N GLY A 74 1.30 2.11 -2.85
CA GLY A 74 2.51 2.93 -2.84
C GLY A 74 2.50 4.01 -1.76
N GLY A 75 3.55 4.85 -1.75
CA GLY A 75 3.68 5.96 -0.79
C GLY A 75 3.74 7.35 -1.43
N GLY A 76 3.87 7.44 -2.76
CA GLY A 76 4.03 8.72 -3.45
C GLY A 76 2.70 9.43 -3.70
N ARG A 77 2.67 10.76 -3.50
CA ARG A 77 1.46 11.59 -3.68
C ARG A 77 0.76 11.40 -5.02
N LYS A 78 1.52 11.29 -6.13
CA LYS A 78 0.94 11.08 -7.46
C LYS A 78 0.16 9.75 -7.54
N LEU A 79 0.79 8.66 -7.13
CA LEU A 79 0.18 7.32 -7.14
C LEU A 79 -1.01 7.24 -6.18
N LEU A 80 -0.88 7.79 -4.96
CA LEU A 80 -1.97 7.79 -3.99
C LEU A 80 -3.15 8.66 -4.44
N SER A 81 -2.89 9.79 -5.11
CA SER A 81 -3.95 10.61 -5.72
C SER A 81 -4.68 9.84 -6.84
N PHE A 82 -3.96 9.05 -7.64
CA PHE A 82 -4.57 8.21 -8.66
C PHE A 82 -5.39 7.07 -8.02
N ALA A 83 -4.83 6.38 -7.03
CA ALA A 83 -5.52 5.32 -6.29
C ALA A 83 -6.82 5.82 -5.65
N ALA A 84 -6.81 7.02 -5.04
CA ALA A 84 -7.99 7.66 -4.46
C ALA A 84 -9.16 7.81 -5.46
N LYS A 85 -8.88 7.92 -6.76
CA LYS A 85 -9.89 8.06 -7.82
C LYS A 85 -10.30 6.74 -8.49
N HIS A 86 -9.40 5.76 -8.54
CA HIS A 86 -9.55 4.61 -9.43
C HIS A 86 -9.43 3.24 -8.75
N ALA A 87 -8.86 3.16 -7.55
CA ALA A 87 -8.71 1.90 -6.82
C ALA A 87 -9.92 1.67 -5.92
N ASP A 88 -10.30 0.40 -5.74
CA ASP A 88 -11.25 -0.02 -4.71
C ASP A 88 -10.54 -0.16 -3.35
N ILE A 89 -9.26 -0.54 -3.38
CA ILE A 89 -8.41 -0.70 -2.21
C ILE A 89 -7.14 0.15 -2.36
N VAL A 90 -6.85 0.99 -1.36
CA VAL A 90 -5.61 1.79 -1.33
C VAL A 90 -4.67 1.20 -0.28
N SER A 91 -3.57 0.60 -0.73
CA SER A 91 -2.49 0.16 0.16
C SER A 91 -1.51 1.29 0.37
N ILE A 92 -1.41 1.79 1.60
CA ILE A 92 -0.52 2.90 1.96
C ILE A 92 0.82 2.31 2.44
N LEU A 93 1.89 2.64 1.73
CA LEU A 93 3.26 2.22 2.05
C LEU A 93 4.15 3.45 2.26
N PRO A 94 5.36 3.28 2.82
CA PRO A 94 6.41 4.27 2.66
C PRO A 94 6.74 4.51 1.18
N ARG A 95 7.23 5.71 0.86
CA ARG A 95 7.74 6.06 -0.47
C ARG A 95 8.95 5.20 -0.81
N SER A 96 8.99 4.70 -2.03
CA SER A 96 10.19 4.04 -2.54
C SER A 96 11.30 5.05 -2.80
N ARG A 97 12.54 4.64 -2.56
CA ARG A 97 13.71 5.45 -2.88
C ARG A 97 13.91 5.56 -4.40
N PRO A 98 14.38 6.70 -4.92
CA PRO A 98 14.63 6.88 -6.36
C PRO A 98 15.66 5.90 -6.94
N ASP A 99 16.60 5.45 -6.11
CA ASP A 99 17.64 4.47 -6.48
C ASP A 99 17.12 3.03 -6.58
N GLY A 100 15.86 2.77 -6.21
CA GLY A 100 15.25 1.46 -6.25
C GLY A 100 15.76 0.46 -5.21
N GLN A 101 16.50 0.94 -4.20
CA GLN A 101 17.16 0.10 -3.20
C GLN A 101 16.34 -0.06 -1.90
N GLY A 102 15.04 0.26 -1.91
CA GLY A 102 14.16 0.11 -0.74
C GLY A 102 13.19 1.27 -0.57
N PHE A 103 12.69 1.40 0.65
CA PHE A 103 11.80 2.46 1.06
C PHE A 103 12.53 3.59 1.79
N ASP A 104 11.99 4.79 1.71
CA ASP A 104 12.41 5.95 2.49
C ASP A 104 12.04 5.71 3.95
N VAL A 105 13.07 5.49 4.77
CA VAL A 105 12.92 5.16 6.19
C VAL A 105 12.24 6.27 6.98
N LEU A 106 12.37 7.52 6.53
CA LEU A 106 11.75 8.69 7.16
C LEU A 106 10.24 8.77 6.92
N ASP A 107 9.73 7.97 5.98
CA ASP A 107 8.35 8.03 5.52
C ASP A 107 7.43 6.99 6.19
N ALA A 108 7.94 6.33 7.23
CA ALA A 108 7.26 5.28 8.00
C ALA A 108 6.58 5.78 9.29
N GLY A 109 6.74 7.04 9.68
CA GLY A 109 6.14 7.62 10.90
C GLY A 109 4.64 7.93 10.78
N ALA A 110 3.97 8.15 11.92
CA ALA A 110 2.55 8.49 11.98
C ALA A 110 2.22 9.79 11.24
N THR A 111 3.04 10.84 11.41
CA THR A 111 2.86 12.12 10.72
C THR A 111 2.91 11.96 9.19
N ALA A 112 3.88 11.19 8.68
CA ALA A 112 3.98 10.89 7.25
C ALA A 112 2.81 10.05 6.74
N PHE A 113 2.20 9.23 7.60
CA PHE A 113 0.98 8.50 7.26
C PHE A 113 -0.25 9.41 7.20
N ASP A 114 -0.41 10.31 8.18
CA ASP A 114 -1.49 11.31 8.21
C ASP A 114 -1.46 12.18 6.96
N GLU A 115 -0.28 12.60 6.51
CA GLU A 115 -0.12 13.39 5.28
C GLU A 115 -0.64 12.62 4.06
N LYS A 116 -0.26 11.35 3.91
CA LYS A 116 -0.71 10.47 2.82
C LYS A 116 -2.22 10.28 2.86
N LEU A 117 -2.78 10.02 4.04
CA LEU A 117 -4.22 9.87 4.25
C LEU A 117 -4.96 11.18 3.90
N GLY A 118 -4.38 12.33 4.24
CA GLY A 118 -4.88 13.64 3.86
C GLY A 118 -4.97 13.84 2.34
N TRP A 119 -3.94 13.43 1.59
CA TRP A 119 -3.98 13.45 0.12
C TRP A 119 -5.10 12.57 -0.44
N ILE A 120 -5.24 11.35 0.08
CA ILE A 120 -6.27 10.40 -0.35
C ILE A 120 -7.67 10.98 -0.09
N ARG A 121 -7.92 11.47 1.13
CA ARG A 121 -9.22 12.08 1.50
C ARG A 121 -9.55 13.28 0.62
N ALA A 122 -8.59 14.19 0.43
CA ALA A 122 -8.79 15.39 -0.37
C ALA A 122 -9.11 15.07 -1.83
N VAL A 123 -8.49 14.03 -2.40
CA VAL A 123 -8.67 13.64 -3.80
C VAL A 123 -9.92 12.78 -4.00
N ALA A 124 -10.22 11.87 -3.07
CA ALA A 124 -11.38 10.98 -3.16
C ALA A 124 -12.71 11.71 -2.89
N GLY A 125 -12.72 12.75 -2.06
CA GLY A 125 -13.94 13.47 -1.70
C GLY A 125 -14.99 12.52 -1.09
N ALA A 126 -16.23 12.56 -1.61
CA ALA A 126 -17.33 11.72 -1.14
C ALA A 126 -17.05 10.21 -1.29
N ARG A 127 -16.29 9.81 -2.33
CA ARG A 127 -15.93 8.41 -2.59
C ARG A 127 -15.02 7.82 -1.51
N PHE A 128 -14.41 8.64 -0.65
CA PHE A 128 -13.52 8.14 0.39
C PHE A 128 -14.20 7.06 1.27
N ALA A 129 -15.51 7.16 1.49
CA ALA A 129 -16.28 6.17 2.26
C ALA A 129 -16.42 4.80 1.56
N GLU A 130 -16.17 4.73 0.25
CA GLU A 130 -16.21 3.50 -0.55
C GLU A 130 -14.83 2.82 -0.63
N LEU A 131 -13.76 3.49 -0.22
CA LEU A 131 -12.42 2.95 -0.28
C LEU A 131 -12.15 2.01 0.89
N GLU A 132 -11.58 0.85 0.59
CA GLU A 132 -10.91 0.05 1.59
C GLU A 132 -9.46 0.52 1.76
N LEU A 133 -9.02 0.68 3.01
CA LEU A 133 -7.64 1.07 3.32
C LEU A 133 -6.85 -0.12 3.81
N ASN A 134 -5.73 -0.38 3.13
CA ASN A 134 -4.79 -1.42 3.49
C ASN A 134 -3.44 -0.81 3.92
N VAL A 135 -2.73 -1.52 4.80
CA VAL A 135 -1.34 -1.24 5.13
C VAL A 135 -0.53 -2.54 5.13
N LEU A 136 0.70 -2.46 4.64
CA LEU A 136 1.70 -3.51 4.83
C LEU A 136 2.60 -3.13 6.00
N LEU A 137 2.56 -3.92 7.08
CA LEU A 137 3.42 -3.69 8.24
C LEU A 137 4.89 -3.81 7.82
N GLN A 138 5.67 -2.77 8.12
CA GLN A 138 7.09 -2.68 7.83
C GLN A 138 7.94 -3.31 8.93
N ALA A 139 7.41 -3.34 10.15
CA ALA A 139 8.02 -4.02 11.28
C ALA A 139 6.94 -4.62 12.19
N VAL A 140 7.14 -5.88 12.56
CA VAL A 140 6.36 -6.60 13.56
C VAL A 140 7.34 -7.15 14.59
N ALA A 141 7.16 -6.84 15.87
CA ALA A 141 8.00 -7.39 16.93
C ALA A 141 7.20 -7.62 18.21
N GLN A 142 6.92 -8.87 18.52
CA GLN A 142 6.32 -9.25 19.79
C GLN A 142 7.36 -9.20 20.90
N THR A 143 7.09 -8.48 21.98
CA THR A 143 8.03 -8.27 23.09
C THR A 143 7.31 -7.83 24.36
N GLU A 144 7.85 -8.19 25.53
CA GLU A 144 7.42 -7.61 26.81
C GLU A 144 8.08 -6.24 27.03
N ASP A 145 9.26 -5.99 26.45
CA ASP A 145 9.98 -4.72 26.52
C ASP A 145 9.76 -3.90 25.24
N ARG A 146 8.57 -3.28 25.18
CA ARG A 146 8.13 -2.48 24.03
C ARG A 146 9.03 -1.28 23.78
N LEU A 147 9.51 -0.61 24.83
CA LEU A 147 10.26 0.64 24.71
C LEU A 147 11.65 0.39 24.14
N THR A 148 12.38 -0.61 24.64
CA THR A 148 13.71 -0.93 24.10
C THR A 148 13.66 -1.34 22.63
N VAL A 149 12.67 -2.17 22.23
CA VAL A 149 12.51 -2.53 20.81
C VAL A 149 12.12 -1.31 19.97
N ALA A 150 11.26 -0.43 20.48
CA ALA A 150 10.89 0.79 19.78
C ALA A 150 12.07 1.77 19.61
N GLU A 151 12.98 1.86 20.58
CA GLU A 151 14.22 2.63 20.49
C GLU A 151 15.17 2.07 19.42
N MET A 152 15.30 0.74 19.34
CA MET A 152 16.08 0.11 18.26
C MET A 152 15.50 0.43 16.88
N LEU A 153 14.18 0.32 16.72
CA LEU A 153 13.50 0.66 15.47
C LEU A 153 13.58 2.16 15.17
N ALA A 154 13.56 3.03 16.18
CA ALA A 154 13.78 4.47 16.04
C ALA A 154 15.11 4.79 15.38
N GLY A 155 16.17 4.06 15.75
CA GLY A 155 17.47 4.15 15.07
C GLY A 155 17.41 3.74 13.61
N GLN A 156 16.69 2.66 13.27
CA GLN A 156 16.56 2.15 11.91
C GLN A 156 15.73 3.07 11.01
N PHE A 157 14.58 3.54 11.50
CA PHE A 157 13.66 4.39 10.76
C PHE A 157 13.99 5.89 10.85
N LYS A 158 14.96 6.26 11.69
CA LYS A 158 15.37 7.65 11.94
C LYS A 158 14.19 8.55 12.31
N ALA A 159 13.30 8.04 13.15
CA ALA A 159 12.09 8.72 13.62
C ALA A 159 12.00 8.66 15.15
N PRO A 160 11.38 9.65 15.82
CA PRO A 160 11.14 9.59 17.25
C PRO A 160 10.35 8.33 17.65
N VAL A 161 10.65 7.76 18.81
CA VAL A 161 9.96 6.55 19.34
C VAL A 161 8.44 6.73 19.33
N ALA A 162 7.95 7.90 19.76
CA ALA A 162 6.52 8.21 19.77
C ALA A 162 5.88 8.18 18.37
N GLU A 163 6.57 8.67 17.34
CA GLU A 163 6.10 8.65 15.94
C GLU A 163 6.03 7.22 15.39
N LEU A 164 6.98 6.35 15.76
CA LEU A 164 6.97 4.95 15.34
C LEU A 164 5.89 4.14 16.05
N LEU A 165 5.76 4.29 17.36
CA LEU A 165 4.72 3.59 18.12
C LEU A 165 3.30 3.99 17.67
N ALA A 166 3.12 5.26 17.26
CA ALA A 166 1.88 5.75 16.68
C ALA A 166 1.69 5.37 15.21
N SER A 167 2.72 4.88 14.51
CA SER A 167 2.66 4.58 13.09
C SER A 167 1.78 3.36 12.80
N PRO A 168 0.88 3.44 11.81
CA PRO A 168 0.14 2.26 11.33
C PRO A 168 1.01 1.17 10.70
N LEU A 169 2.26 1.49 10.37
CA LEU A 169 3.18 0.62 9.65
C LEU A 169 4.08 -0.19 10.57
N ILE A 170 4.07 0.08 11.87
CA ILE A 170 4.95 -0.53 12.88
C ILE A 170 4.07 -1.15 13.96
N LEU A 171 4.28 -2.42 14.31
CA LEU A 171 3.48 -3.10 15.32
C LEU A 171 4.39 -3.82 16.31
N VAL A 172 4.50 -3.27 17.52
CA VAL A 172 5.47 -3.73 18.53
C VAL A 172 4.84 -3.73 19.90
N GLY A 173 5.04 -4.81 20.65
CA GLY A 173 4.61 -4.94 22.04
C GLY A 173 4.14 -6.34 22.37
N THR A 174 3.41 -6.48 23.47
CA THR A 174 2.72 -7.72 23.81
C THR A 174 1.56 -7.94 22.84
N ALA A 175 1.05 -9.17 22.76
CA ALA A 175 -0.07 -9.45 21.86
C ALA A 175 -1.32 -8.63 22.20
N ASP A 176 -1.54 -8.28 23.48
CA ASP A 176 -2.64 -7.41 23.91
C ASP A 176 -2.42 -5.95 23.47
N GLN A 177 -1.19 -5.45 23.60
CA GLN A 177 -0.83 -4.11 23.13
C GLN A 177 -0.98 -4.00 21.61
N MET A 178 -0.48 -4.99 20.87
CA MET A 178 -0.58 -5.02 19.41
C MET A 178 -2.04 -5.10 18.95
N ALA A 179 -2.88 -5.90 19.61
CA ALA A 179 -4.32 -5.95 19.31
C ALA A 179 -5.00 -4.60 19.57
N ALA A 180 -4.74 -3.98 20.73
CA ALA A 180 -5.29 -2.67 21.07
C ALA A 180 -4.84 -1.57 20.09
N ASP A 181 -3.58 -1.60 19.65
CA ASP A 181 -3.05 -0.67 18.65
C ASP A 181 -3.80 -0.83 17.32
N LEU A 182 -4.04 -2.06 16.86
CA LEU A 182 -4.77 -2.31 15.61
C LEU A 182 -6.21 -1.80 15.65
N GLU A 183 -6.91 -1.97 16.78
CA GLU A 183 -8.25 -1.43 16.98
C GLU A 183 -8.25 0.10 17.01
N ALA A 184 -7.32 0.70 17.76
CA ALA A 184 -7.16 2.16 17.81
C ALA A 184 -6.85 2.73 16.43
N ARG A 185 -6.04 2.03 15.63
CA ARG A 185 -5.71 2.42 14.25
C ARG A 185 -6.90 2.28 13.31
N ARG A 186 -7.71 1.23 13.43
CA ARG A 186 -8.97 1.10 12.69
C ARG A 186 -9.90 2.27 12.99
N ALA A 187 -10.08 2.62 14.27
CA ALA A 187 -10.92 3.73 14.69
C ALA A 187 -10.40 5.10 14.21
N ARG A 188 -9.09 5.35 14.33
CA ARG A 188 -8.47 6.65 13.97
C ARG A 188 -8.32 6.84 12.46
N PHE A 189 -7.77 5.84 11.77
CA PHE A 189 -7.35 5.98 10.37
C PHE A 189 -8.37 5.41 9.38
N GLY A 190 -9.27 4.52 9.82
CA GLY A 190 -10.19 3.79 8.95
C GLY A 190 -9.52 2.63 8.20
N ILE A 191 -8.44 2.07 8.74
CA ILE A 191 -7.74 0.93 8.12
C ILE A 191 -8.66 -0.30 8.15
N SER A 192 -8.94 -0.84 6.96
CA SER A 192 -9.84 -1.98 6.75
C SER A 192 -9.17 -3.30 7.10
N TYR A 193 -7.92 -3.49 6.66
CA TYR A 193 -7.14 -4.68 6.98
C TYR A 193 -5.62 -4.44 6.90
N VAL A 194 -4.86 -5.29 7.58
CA VAL A 194 -3.39 -5.25 7.61
C VAL A 194 -2.80 -6.45 6.89
N THR A 195 -1.69 -6.23 6.20
CA THR A 195 -0.87 -7.25 5.56
C THR A 195 0.45 -7.37 6.32
N VAL A 196 0.95 -8.60 6.48
CA VAL A 196 2.25 -8.88 7.10
C VAL A 196 3.09 -9.74 6.16
N PHE A 197 4.41 -9.74 6.36
CA PHE A 197 5.28 -10.67 5.65
C PHE A 197 5.15 -12.07 6.24
N ASP A 198 5.48 -13.09 5.43
CA ASP A 198 5.48 -14.50 5.84
C ASP A 198 6.28 -14.74 7.14
N ARG A 199 7.47 -14.14 7.24
CA ARG A 199 8.33 -14.18 8.44
C ARG A 199 7.67 -13.65 9.73
N ASP A 200 6.62 -12.83 9.61
CA ASP A 200 5.94 -12.19 10.73
C ASP A 200 4.64 -12.93 11.11
N MET A 201 4.25 -13.97 10.37
CA MET A 201 2.99 -14.69 10.58
C MET A 201 2.90 -15.34 11.96
N GLU A 202 3.98 -15.94 12.46
CA GLU A 202 4.01 -16.58 13.79
C GLU A 202 3.82 -15.55 14.91
N ALA A 203 4.49 -14.39 14.80
CA ALA A 203 4.34 -13.29 15.76
C ALA A 203 2.91 -12.70 15.76
N MET A 204 2.20 -12.79 14.64
CA MET A 204 0.82 -12.32 14.53
C MET A 204 -0.23 -13.30 15.06
N ALA A 205 0.07 -14.59 15.14
CA ALA A 205 -0.88 -15.61 15.61
C ALA A 205 -1.54 -15.25 16.97
N PRO A 206 -0.80 -14.92 18.05
CA PRO A 206 -1.42 -14.56 19.32
C PRO A 206 -2.21 -13.24 19.25
N VAL A 207 -1.85 -12.31 18.36
CA VAL A 207 -2.56 -11.05 18.14
C VAL A 207 -3.91 -11.30 17.48
N ILE A 208 -3.94 -12.17 16.46
CA ILE A 208 -5.16 -12.57 15.75
C ILE A 208 -6.16 -13.22 16.71
N GLU A 209 -5.70 -14.09 17.62
CA GLU A 209 -6.56 -14.70 18.63
C GLU A 209 -7.27 -13.66 19.52
N ARG A 210 -6.61 -12.55 19.83
CA ARG A 210 -7.18 -11.46 20.66
C ARG A 210 -8.16 -10.57 19.90
N LEU A 211 -8.05 -10.55 18.58
CA LEU A 211 -8.95 -9.80 17.69
C LEU A 211 -10.18 -10.62 17.27
N LYS A 212 -10.25 -11.92 17.58
CA LYS A 212 -11.42 -12.73 17.24
C LYS A 212 -12.69 -12.14 17.85
N GLY A 213 -13.65 -11.81 16.98
CA GLY A 213 -14.95 -11.26 17.37
C GLY A 213 -14.97 -9.74 17.63
N ARG A 214 -13.92 -9.01 17.23
CA ARG A 214 -13.77 -7.55 17.42
C ARG A 214 -13.56 -6.82 16.09
#